data_AF-A0A3M1J6H0-F1
#
_entry.id   AF-A0A3M1J6H0-F1
#
_cell.length_a   1.000
_cell.length_b   1.000
_cell.length_c   1.000
_cell.angle_alpha   90.00
_cell.angle_beta   90.00
_cell.angle_gamma   90.00
#
_symmetry.space_group_name_H-M   'P 1'
#
loop_
_entity.id
_entity.type
_entity.pdbx_description
1 polymer ?
#
loop_
_entity_poly.entity_id
_entity_poly.type
_entity_poly.pdbx_seq_one_letter_code
_entity_poly.pdbx_strand_id
1 'polypeptide(L)'
;MAELYTALAGAVVGAFATVAIRRRFEKVQTTIAQFRAYHSPDMAEARNIAWRFLKVKYPKQNKPFHMLWSDKKGANHEDYVALVKVIYFWFLLDSLKQQRELLPALAHKMLAYQFGHWKAALQPLYDATMADGRDLPEWIVIMEPDRMGWLDPERPHRVWI
;
A
#
# COMPACT_ATOMS: atom_id res chain seq x y z
N MET A 1 49.97 6.91 -18.56
CA MET A 1 49.37 6.35 -17.33
C MET A 1 48.20 7.20 -16.83
N ALA A 2 48.36 8.50 -16.58
CA ALA A 2 47.29 9.38 -16.08
C ALA A 2 46.02 9.42 -16.96
N GLU A 3 46.15 9.45 -18.28
CA GLU A 3 45.01 9.48 -19.23
C GLU A 3 44.20 8.18 -19.27
N LEU A 4 44.84 7.04 -18.99
CA LEU A 4 44.16 5.74 -18.93
C LEU A 4 43.26 5.66 -17.68
N TYR A 5 43.71 6.22 -16.55
CA TYR A 5 42.94 6.25 -15.31
C TYR A 5 41.74 7.18 -15.38
N THR A 6 41.84 8.34 -16.04
CA THR A 6 40.71 9.25 -16.24
C THR A 6 39.65 8.67 -17.18
N ALA A 7 40.07 7.99 -18.26
CA ALA A 7 39.14 7.31 -19.17
C ALA A 7 38.39 6.15 -18.48
N LEU A 8 39.08 5.33 -17.69
CA LEU A 8 38.48 4.26 -16.89
C LEU A 8 37.52 4.80 -15.83
N ALA A 9 37.91 5.85 -15.11
CA ALA A 9 37.03 6.49 -14.13
C ALA A 9 35.76 7.06 -14.78
N GLY A 10 35.88 7.72 -15.95
CA GLY A 10 34.73 8.23 -16.70
C GLY A 10 33.77 7.14 -17.15
N ALA A 11 34.28 6.02 -17.68
CA ALA A 11 33.47 4.89 -18.11
C ALA A 11 32.74 4.21 -16.94
N VAL A 12 33.41 4.04 -15.80
CA VAL A 12 32.82 3.47 -14.58
C VAL A 12 31.72 4.37 -14.03
N VAL A 13 31.96 5.68 -13.91
CA VAL A 13 30.95 6.64 -13.46
C VAL A 13 29.75 6.67 -14.41
N GLY A 14 29.98 6.66 -15.73
CA GLY A 14 28.92 6.61 -16.74
C GLY A 14 28.05 5.35 -16.65
N ALA A 15 28.66 4.18 -16.41
CA ALA A 15 27.94 2.93 -16.20
C ALA A 15 27.09 2.96 -14.93
N PHE A 16 27.63 3.44 -13.81
CA PHE A 16 26.89 3.59 -12.56
C PHE A 16 25.73 4.59 -12.69
N ALA A 17 25.95 5.73 -13.34
CA ALA A 17 24.90 6.71 -13.63
C ALA A 17 23.77 6.09 -14.47
N THR A 18 24.13 5.32 -15.51
CA THR A 18 23.16 4.64 -16.37
C THR A 18 22.32 3.62 -15.60
N VAL A 19 22.95 2.79 -14.76
CA VAL A 19 22.25 1.81 -13.91
C VAL A 19 21.34 2.51 -12.89
N ALA A 20 21.81 3.60 -12.28
CA ALA A 20 21.03 4.37 -11.32
C ALA A 20 19.79 5.03 -11.98
N ILE A 21 19.96 5.63 -13.16
CA ILE A 21 18.86 6.24 -13.93
C ILE A 21 17.85 5.17 -14.32
N ARG A 22 18.30 4.03 -14.85
CA ARG A 22 17.43 2.91 -15.23
C ARG A 22 16.62 2.39 -14.05
N ARG A 23 17.27 2.10 -12.92
CA ARG A 23 16.59 1.66 -11.69
C ARG A 23 15.57 2.68 -11.20
N ARG A 24 15.90 3.98 -11.27
CA ARG A 24 14.95 5.04 -10.90
C ARG A 24 13.75 5.07 -11.83
N PHE A 25 13.95 4.93 -13.13
CA PHE A 25 12.87 4.88 -14.12
C PHE A 25 11.96 3.68 -13.88
N GLU A 26 12.52 2.49 -13.64
CA GLU A 26 11.78 1.27 -13.30
C GLU A 26 10.88 1.50 -12.07
N LYS A 27 11.41 2.08 -10.99
CA LYS A 27 10.63 2.42 -9.78
C LYS A 27 9.49 3.40 -10.07
N VAL A 28 9.72 4.39 -10.93
CA VAL A 28 8.68 5.35 -11.36
C VAL A 28 7.57 4.60 -12.10
N GLN A 29 7.91 3.72 -13.04
CA GLN A 29 6.93 2.92 -13.78
C GLN A 29 6.12 2.01 -12.85
N THR A 30 6.77 1.30 -11.92
CA THR A 30 6.09 0.48 -10.91
C THR A 30 5.13 1.32 -10.08
N THR A 31 5.55 2.50 -9.63
CA THR A 31 4.70 3.40 -8.84
C THR A 31 3.48 3.88 -9.63
N ILE A 32 3.67 4.27 -10.89
CA ILE A 32 2.57 4.68 -11.79
C ILE A 32 1.63 3.50 -12.05
N ALA A 33 2.17 2.29 -12.22
CA ALA A 33 1.37 1.08 -12.42
C ALA A 33 0.48 0.79 -11.20
N GLN A 34 1.00 0.90 -9.98
CA GLN A 34 0.19 0.77 -8.76
C GLN A 34 -0.89 1.85 -8.67
N PHE A 35 -0.56 3.09 -9.01
CA PHE A 35 -1.57 4.16 -9.06
C PHE A 35 -2.67 3.86 -10.09
N ARG A 36 -2.32 3.36 -11.29
CA ARG A 36 -3.29 2.95 -12.32
C ARG A 36 -4.14 1.77 -11.87
N ALA A 37 -3.53 0.77 -11.23
CA ALA A 37 -4.24 -0.39 -10.69
C ALA A 37 -5.27 0.04 -9.65
N TYR A 38 -4.90 0.95 -8.75
CA TYR A 38 -5.80 1.52 -7.75
C TYR A 38 -7.03 2.24 -8.34
N HIS A 39 -6.85 2.85 -9.51
CA HIS A 39 -7.88 3.59 -10.24
C HIS A 39 -8.53 2.77 -11.38
N SER A 40 -8.22 1.47 -11.49
CA SER A 40 -8.85 0.60 -12.47
C SER A 40 -10.36 0.43 -12.17
N PRO A 41 -11.19 0.10 -13.18
CA PRO A 41 -12.62 -0.12 -12.96
C PRO A 41 -12.92 -1.18 -11.90
N ASP A 42 -12.22 -2.34 -11.94
CA ASP A 42 -12.37 -3.42 -10.93
C ASP A 42 -12.05 -2.92 -9.52
N MET A 43 -10.97 -2.15 -9.38
CA MET A 43 -10.58 -1.62 -8.08
C MET A 43 -11.51 -0.49 -7.61
N ALA A 44 -12.06 0.31 -8.52
CA ALA A 44 -13.05 1.32 -8.18
C ALA A 44 -14.34 0.69 -7.63
N GLU A 45 -14.81 -0.39 -8.27
CA GLU A 45 -15.96 -1.16 -7.78
C GLU A 45 -15.70 -1.76 -6.40
N ALA A 46 -14.57 -2.46 -6.23
CA ALA A 46 -14.17 -3.02 -4.94
C ALA A 46 -14.08 -1.96 -3.84
N ARG A 47 -13.50 -0.79 -4.13
CA ARG A 47 -13.45 0.34 -3.19
C ARG A 47 -14.83 0.83 -2.80
N ASN A 48 -15.76 0.96 -3.74
CA ASN A 48 -17.10 1.44 -3.45
C ASN A 48 -17.88 0.46 -2.55
N ILE A 49 -17.78 -0.84 -2.82
CA ILE A 49 -18.40 -1.89 -2.02
C ILE A 49 -17.78 -1.92 -0.62
N ALA A 50 -16.45 -2.00 -0.53
CA ALA A 50 -15.73 -2.04 0.74
C ALA A 50 -15.99 -0.79 1.59
N TRP A 51 -16.05 0.39 0.98
CA TRP A 51 -16.35 1.64 1.68
C TRP A 51 -17.76 1.63 2.27
N ARG A 52 -18.75 1.21 1.48
CA ARG A 52 -20.14 1.07 1.93
C ARG A 52 -20.23 0.06 3.07
N PHE A 53 -19.54 -1.07 2.96
CA PHE A 53 -19.46 -2.06 4.02
C PHE A 53 -18.90 -1.44 5.31
N LEU A 54 -17.70 -0.86 5.29
CA LEU A 54 -17.04 -0.31 6.48
C LEU A 54 -17.83 0.84 7.12
N LYS A 55 -18.44 1.72 6.32
CA LYS A 55 -19.14 2.91 6.85
C LYS A 55 -20.59 2.66 7.24
N VAL A 56 -21.28 1.72 6.60
CA VAL A 56 -22.73 1.56 6.77
C VAL A 56 -23.11 0.22 7.41
N LYS A 57 -22.48 -0.87 6.99
CA LYS A 57 -22.85 -2.23 7.42
C LYS A 57 -22.06 -2.67 8.65
N TYR A 58 -20.73 -2.53 8.60
CA TYR A 58 -19.80 -3.02 9.63
C TYR A 58 -20.09 -2.50 11.04
N PRO A 59 -20.42 -1.21 11.27
CA PRO A 59 -20.69 -0.70 12.62
C PRO A 59 -21.85 -1.42 13.33
N LYS A 60 -22.76 -2.06 12.58
CA LYS A 60 -23.89 -2.82 13.12
C LYS A 60 -23.53 -4.26 13.52
N GLN A 61 -22.38 -4.75 13.08
CA GLN A 61 -21.99 -6.15 13.16
C GLN A 61 -20.55 -6.33 13.64
N ASN A 62 -19.98 -5.33 14.32
CA ASN A 62 -18.58 -5.17 14.75
C ASN A 62 -17.86 -6.48 15.14
N LYS A 63 -17.42 -7.25 14.13
CA LYS A 63 -16.87 -8.59 14.23
C LYS A 63 -15.41 -8.57 13.77
N PRO A 64 -14.53 -9.41 14.35
CA PRO A 64 -13.15 -9.51 13.91
C PRO A 64 -13.05 -10.01 12.46
N PHE A 65 -11.94 -9.69 11.79
CA PHE A 65 -11.74 -9.94 10.35
C PHE A 65 -12.00 -11.38 9.93
N HIS A 66 -11.52 -12.36 10.70
CA HIS A 66 -11.65 -13.79 10.36
C HIS A 66 -13.12 -14.26 10.33
N MET A 67 -14.01 -13.63 11.10
CA MET A 67 -15.43 -13.97 11.15
C MET A 67 -16.22 -13.42 9.96
N LEU A 68 -15.64 -12.47 9.20
CA LEU A 68 -16.29 -11.91 8.01
C LEU A 68 -16.44 -12.94 6.88
N TRP A 69 -15.55 -13.94 6.84
CA TRP A 69 -15.62 -15.04 5.87
C TRP A 69 -16.52 -16.19 6.33
N SER A 70 -16.65 -16.42 7.63
CA SER A 70 -17.35 -17.60 8.18
C SER A 70 -18.88 -17.53 8.11
N ASP A 71 -19.46 -16.36 7.84
CA ASP A 71 -20.90 -16.18 7.63
C ASP A 71 -21.30 -16.74 6.24
N LYS A 72 -21.26 -18.07 6.11
CA LYS A 72 -21.53 -18.90 4.90
C LYS A 72 -22.92 -18.75 4.26
N LYS A 73 -23.70 -17.73 4.61
CA LYS A 73 -24.98 -17.42 3.98
C LYS A 73 -24.93 -16.05 3.30
N GLY A 74 -24.25 -15.98 2.15
CA GLY A 74 -24.51 -15.08 1.00
C GLY A 74 -24.48 -13.56 1.17
N ALA A 75 -24.76 -13.00 2.35
CA ALA A 75 -25.07 -11.58 2.52
C ALA A 75 -23.82 -10.68 2.60
N ASN A 76 -22.67 -11.23 3.00
CA ASN A 76 -21.43 -10.47 3.22
C ASN A 76 -20.24 -10.97 2.39
N HIS A 77 -20.41 -11.97 1.51
CA HIS A 77 -19.28 -12.52 0.73
C HIS A 77 -18.68 -11.48 -0.23
N GLU A 78 -19.54 -10.76 -0.96
CA GLU A 78 -19.12 -9.69 -1.86
C GLU A 78 -18.40 -8.56 -1.10
N ASP A 79 -18.97 -8.16 0.05
CA ASP A 79 -18.36 -7.15 0.92
C ASP A 79 -16.96 -7.58 1.40
N TYR A 80 -16.82 -8.86 1.81
CA TYR A 80 -15.54 -9.41 2.23
C TYR A 80 -14.53 -9.45 1.08
N VAL A 81 -14.91 -9.95 -0.09
CA VAL A 81 -14.01 -10.03 -1.26
C VAL A 81 -13.55 -8.62 -1.67
N ALA A 82 -14.46 -7.65 -1.71
CA ALA A 82 -14.15 -6.27 -2.01
C ALA A 82 -13.20 -5.67 -0.95
N LEU A 83 -13.46 -5.91 0.33
CA LEU A 83 -12.64 -5.44 1.43
C LEU A 83 -11.22 -6.02 1.37
N VAL A 84 -11.11 -7.34 1.12
CA VAL A 84 -9.83 -8.03 0.92
C VAL A 84 -9.06 -7.39 -0.23
N LYS A 85 -9.68 -7.17 -1.40
CA LYS A 85 -9.02 -6.51 -2.53
C LYS A 85 -8.40 -5.15 -2.15
N VAL A 86 -9.14 -4.33 -1.38
CA VAL A 86 -8.65 -3.03 -0.90
C VAL A 86 -7.50 -3.17 0.07
N ILE A 87 -7.64 -4.02 1.08
CA ILE A 87 -6.62 -4.23 2.11
C ILE A 87 -5.32 -4.76 1.47
N TYR A 88 -5.43 -5.74 0.58
CA TYR A 88 -4.27 -6.36 -0.07
C TYR A 88 -3.59 -5.44 -1.09
N PHE A 89 -4.31 -4.49 -1.70
CA PHE A 89 -3.68 -3.43 -2.47
C PHE A 89 -2.70 -2.62 -1.59
N TRP A 90 -3.12 -2.20 -0.40
CA TRP A 90 -2.26 -1.43 0.51
C TRP A 90 -1.11 -2.26 1.06
N PHE A 91 -1.36 -3.54 1.35
CA PHE A 91 -0.32 -4.47 1.78
C PHE A 91 0.74 -4.72 0.69
N LEU A 92 0.32 -4.85 -0.58
CA LEU A 92 1.24 -4.94 -1.72
C LEU A 92 2.10 -3.68 -1.83
N LEU A 93 1.51 -2.50 -1.63
CA LEU A 93 2.24 -1.24 -1.67
C LEU A 93 3.31 -1.15 -0.56
N ASP A 94 3.02 -1.62 0.65
CA ASP A 94 4.01 -1.76 1.74
C ASP A 94 5.15 -2.72 1.35
N SER A 95 4.79 -3.87 0.76
CA SER A 95 5.74 -4.90 0.34
C SER A 95 6.72 -4.37 -0.71
N LEU A 96 6.20 -3.69 -1.74
CA LEU A 96 7.00 -3.05 -2.79
C LEU A 96 7.91 -1.95 -2.22
N LYS A 97 7.45 -1.20 -1.22
CA LYS A 97 8.29 -0.20 -0.53
C LYS A 97 9.44 -0.87 0.23
N GLN A 98 9.20 -1.98 0.91
CA GLN A 98 10.24 -2.71 1.66
C GLN A 98 11.31 -3.30 0.74
N GLN A 99 10.88 -3.82 -0.41
CA GLN A 99 11.77 -4.32 -1.46
C GLN A 99 12.46 -3.20 -2.25
N ARG A 100 12.13 -1.93 -1.95
CA ARG A 100 12.64 -0.72 -2.63
C ARG A 100 12.32 -0.70 -4.12
N GLU A 101 11.19 -1.31 -4.52
CA GLU A 101 10.74 -1.45 -5.92
C GLU A 101 9.82 -0.32 -6.40
N LEU A 102 9.37 0.54 -5.48
CA LEU A 102 8.64 1.77 -5.79
C LEU A 102 9.43 3.02 -5.41
N LEU A 103 8.95 4.19 -5.85
CA LEU A 103 9.48 5.49 -5.47
C LEU A 103 8.58 6.12 -4.39
N PRO A 104 8.99 6.12 -3.10
CA PRO A 104 8.11 6.49 -1.99
C PRO A 104 7.55 7.91 -2.09
N ALA A 105 8.37 8.88 -2.50
CA ALA A 105 7.94 10.26 -2.66
C ALA A 105 6.83 10.43 -3.71
N LEU A 106 6.85 9.63 -4.78
CA LEU A 106 5.83 9.66 -5.82
C LEU A 106 4.56 8.94 -5.36
N ALA A 107 4.71 7.76 -4.74
CA ALA A 107 3.58 7.02 -4.17
C ALA A 107 2.85 7.86 -3.11
N HIS A 108 3.58 8.57 -2.25
CA HIS A 108 3.00 9.50 -1.28
C HIS A 108 2.15 10.58 -1.97
N LYS A 109 2.70 11.30 -2.94
CA LYS A 109 1.97 12.34 -3.67
C LYS A 109 0.68 11.83 -4.33
N MET A 110 0.67 10.56 -4.74
CA MET A 110 -0.42 9.95 -5.49
C MET A 110 -1.49 9.28 -4.63
N LEU A 111 -1.11 8.73 -3.47
CA LEU A 111 -1.94 7.78 -2.72
C LEU A 111 -2.12 8.13 -1.23
N ALA A 112 -1.34 9.07 -0.67
CA ALA A 112 -1.38 9.36 0.76
C ALA A 112 -2.78 9.81 1.24
N TYR A 113 -3.43 10.68 0.46
CA TYR A 113 -4.78 11.15 0.78
C TYR A 113 -5.77 9.98 0.90
N GLN A 114 -5.78 9.08 -0.08
CA GLN A 114 -6.68 7.93 -0.09
C GLN A 114 -6.33 6.93 1.01
N PHE A 115 -5.03 6.73 1.28
CA PHE A 115 -4.60 5.86 2.37
C PHE A 115 -5.11 6.37 3.73
N GLY A 116 -5.01 7.68 4.00
CA GLY A 116 -5.52 8.27 5.25
C GLY A 116 -7.01 7.97 5.48
N HIS A 117 -7.84 8.13 4.43
CA HIS A 117 -9.27 7.80 4.49
C HIS A 117 -9.53 6.31 4.74
N TRP A 118 -8.75 5.43 4.10
CA TRP A 118 -8.87 3.99 4.32
C TRP A 118 -8.42 3.58 5.71
N LYS A 119 -7.30 4.11 6.20
CA LYS A 119 -6.82 3.87 7.56
C LYS A 119 -7.91 4.23 8.58
N ALA A 120 -8.50 5.41 8.47
CA ALA A 120 -9.61 5.81 9.35
C ALA A 120 -10.85 4.91 9.21
N ALA A 121 -11.18 4.44 8.00
CA ALA A 121 -12.31 3.54 7.78
C ALA A 121 -12.07 2.10 8.28
N LEU A 122 -10.82 1.63 8.24
CA LEU A 122 -10.40 0.30 8.67
C LEU A 122 -10.16 0.22 10.19
N GLN A 123 -9.97 1.35 10.87
CA GLN A 123 -9.65 1.38 12.30
C GLN A 123 -10.61 0.54 13.17
N PRO A 124 -11.96 0.64 13.05
CA PRO A 124 -12.85 -0.16 13.89
C PRO A 124 -12.67 -1.67 13.66
N LEU A 125 -12.41 -2.08 12.41
CA LEU A 125 -12.17 -3.47 12.06
C LEU A 125 -10.83 -3.98 12.60
N TYR A 126 -9.80 -3.14 12.53
CA TYR A 126 -8.51 -3.41 13.16
C TYR A 126 -8.68 -3.58 14.68
N ASP A 127 -9.36 -2.66 15.35
CA ASP A 127 -9.59 -2.70 16.80
C ASP A 127 -10.32 -3.98 17.22
N ALA A 128 -11.40 -4.33 16.51
CA ALA A 128 -12.15 -5.56 16.77
C ALA A 128 -11.30 -6.83 16.53
N THR A 129 -10.43 -6.82 15.52
CA THR A 129 -9.54 -7.95 15.20
C THR A 129 -8.43 -8.09 16.25
N MET A 130 -7.85 -6.97 16.70
CA MET A 130 -6.83 -6.96 17.76
C MET A 130 -7.41 -7.39 19.11
N ALA A 131 -8.65 -6.98 19.42
CA ALA A 131 -9.32 -7.34 20.67
C ALA A 131 -9.65 -8.85 20.77
N ASP A 132 -9.91 -9.51 19.65
CA ASP A 132 -10.16 -10.96 19.61
C ASP A 132 -8.88 -11.78 19.92
N GLY A 133 -7.71 -11.27 19.52
CA GLY A 133 -6.41 -11.81 19.89
C GLY A 133 -6.04 -13.17 19.28
N ARG A 134 -6.89 -13.74 18.42
CA ARG A 134 -6.62 -15.00 17.69
C ARG A 134 -6.04 -14.70 16.30
N ASP A 135 -5.10 -15.54 15.85
CA ASP A 135 -4.55 -15.61 14.49
C ASP A 135 -4.65 -14.31 13.69
N LEU A 136 -3.79 -13.34 14.05
CA LEU A 136 -3.80 -12.01 13.45
C LEU A 136 -3.50 -12.11 11.94
N PRO A 137 -4.36 -11.53 11.08
CA PRO A 137 -4.13 -11.59 9.65
C PRO A 137 -2.93 -10.74 9.25
N GLU A 138 -2.17 -11.18 8.24
CA GLU A 138 -0.92 -10.50 7.82
C GLU A 138 -1.08 -9.01 7.50
N TRP A 139 -2.27 -8.62 7.03
CA TRP A 139 -2.53 -7.24 6.65
C TRP A 139 -2.53 -6.27 7.82
N ILE A 140 -2.60 -6.70 9.09
CA ILE A 140 -2.62 -5.78 10.24
C ILE A 140 -1.45 -4.78 10.22
N VAL A 141 -0.34 -5.18 9.61
CA VAL A 141 0.87 -4.36 9.48
C VAL A 141 0.60 -3.06 8.73
N ILE A 142 -0.41 -2.98 7.87
CA ILE A 142 -0.73 -1.72 7.16
C ILE A 142 -1.28 -0.64 8.10
N MET A 143 -1.80 -1.03 9.28
CA MET A 143 -2.31 -0.12 10.29
C MET A 143 -1.22 0.34 11.27
N GLU A 144 -0.07 -0.36 11.28
CA GLU A 144 1.04 -0.03 12.17
C GLU A 144 1.70 1.31 11.80
N PRO A 145 1.96 2.18 12.79
CA PRO A 145 2.54 3.49 12.54
C PRO A 145 3.88 3.47 11.79
N ASP A 146 4.71 2.45 11.99
CA ASP A 146 6.07 2.41 11.41
C ASP A 146 6.11 1.82 10.00
N ARG A 147 5.10 1.02 9.63
CA ARG A 147 5.03 0.33 8.34
C ARG A 147 4.55 1.27 7.25
N MET A 148 3.37 1.84 7.44
CA MET A 148 2.69 2.72 6.48
C MET A 148 2.75 4.20 6.86
N GLY A 149 3.43 4.55 7.94
CA GLY A 149 3.58 5.95 8.37
C GLY A 149 4.26 6.88 7.37
N TRP A 150 4.85 6.36 6.28
CA TRP A 150 5.40 7.13 5.16
C TRP A 150 4.34 7.53 4.11
N LEU A 151 3.15 6.96 4.18
CA LEU A 151 1.96 7.33 3.42
C LEU A 151 0.95 8.13 4.24
N ASP A 152 1.23 8.34 5.52
CA ASP A 152 0.35 9.09 6.40
C ASP A 152 0.44 10.58 6.06
N PRO A 153 -0.63 11.21 5.53
CA PRO A 153 -0.60 12.59 5.07
C PRO A 153 -0.38 13.59 6.22
N GLU A 154 -0.62 13.18 7.47
CA GLU A 154 -0.48 14.02 8.65
C GLU A 154 0.93 13.95 9.25
N ARG A 155 1.81 13.09 8.72
CA ARG A 155 3.19 12.95 9.21
C ARG A 155 4.16 13.80 8.38
N PRO A 156 5.00 14.65 9.02
CA PRO A 156 6.05 15.36 8.31
C PRO A 156 7.10 14.36 7.80
N HIS A 157 7.20 14.18 6.49
CA HIS A 157 8.24 13.35 5.90
C HIS A 157 9.51 14.15 5.68
N ARG A 158 10.61 13.72 6.28
CA ARG A 158 11.95 14.07 5.79
C ARG A 158 12.12 13.36 4.45
N VAL A 159 11.97 14.12 3.37
CA VAL A 159 12.33 13.66 2.03
C VAL A 159 13.86 13.50 2.01
N TRP A 160 14.33 12.27 2.19
CA TRP A 160 15.73 11.96 1.88
C TRP A 160 15.83 11.92 0.35
N ILE A 161 16.41 12.99 -0.20
CA ILE A 161 16.74 13.16 -1.62
C ILE A 161 17.89 12.21 -1.97
#